data_AF-A0A2E9I0C5-F1
#
_entry.id   AF-A0A2E9I0C5-F1
#
_cell.length_a   1.000
_cell.length_b   1.000
_cell.length_c   1.000
_cell.angle_alpha   90.00
_cell.angle_beta   90.00
_cell.angle_gamma   90.00
#
_symmetry.space_group_name_H-M   'P 1'
#
loop_
_entity.id
_entity.type
_entity.pdbx_description
1 polymer ?
#
loop_
_entity_poly.entity_id
_entity_poly.type
_entity_poly.pdbx_seq_one_letter_code
_entity_poly.pdbx_strand_id
1 'polypeptide(L)'
;MEILKALGDPRVIAGALAGTITLSGVIFGVLMNYRAARLKLDLERASNKLSELKFQSDETHKQAIMAIEKSNSMAKLIADELTSIRDAASRLLSALEILASGHQISEQTKIEAIRSASFLSLLLPPNSTFKEELGNQLDVSGMILLGIDQPELKKHVTAMRMNVWRLVNAKMNDLAAHSGYKEGSLENLSPYAAKHVV
;
A
#
# COMPACT_ATOMS: atom_id res chain seq x y z
N MET A 1 -72.16 -60.05 -21.37
CA MET A 1 -73.04 -58.95 -20.91
C MET A 1 -73.03 -58.82 -19.37
N GLU A 2 -71.90 -59.12 -18.70
CA GLU A 2 -71.76 -58.98 -17.24
C GLU A 2 -70.87 -57.79 -16.85
N ILE A 3 -69.89 -57.43 -17.69
CA ILE A 3 -69.03 -56.25 -17.52
C ILE A 3 -69.84 -54.95 -17.60
N LEU A 4 -70.90 -54.91 -18.42
CA LEU A 4 -71.82 -53.76 -18.54
C LEU A 4 -72.77 -53.60 -17.34
N LYS A 5 -73.05 -54.66 -16.57
CA LYS A 5 -73.82 -54.55 -15.30
C LYS A 5 -72.96 -54.07 -14.14
N ALA A 6 -71.67 -54.41 -14.12
CA ALA A 6 -70.71 -53.89 -13.14
C ALA A 6 -70.44 -52.38 -13.29
N LEU A 7 -70.68 -51.82 -14.48
CA LEU A 7 -70.60 -50.38 -14.76
C LEU A 7 -71.83 -49.57 -14.28
N GLY A 8 -72.92 -50.23 -13.86
CA GLY A 8 -74.12 -49.58 -13.33
C GLY A 8 -74.19 -49.51 -11.81
N ASP A 9 -73.26 -50.15 -11.10
CA ASP A 9 -73.21 -50.13 -9.63
C ASP A 9 -72.40 -48.92 -9.13
N PRO A 10 -73.03 -47.94 -8.46
CA PRO A 10 -72.36 -46.72 -8.00
C PRO A 10 -71.18 -46.99 -7.05
N ARG A 11 -71.13 -48.16 -6.39
CA ARG A 11 -70.02 -48.56 -5.52
C ARG A 11 -68.74 -48.88 -6.31
N VAL A 12 -68.89 -49.50 -7.47
CA VAL A 12 -67.76 -49.85 -8.35
C VAL A 12 -67.19 -48.60 -9.01
N ILE A 13 -68.05 -47.67 -9.44
CA ILE A 13 -67.65 -46.37 -9.99
C ILE A 13 -66.94 -45.52 -8.92
N ALA A 14 -67.47 -45.46 -7.70
CA ALA A 14 -66.83 -44.74 -6.59
C ALA A 14 -65.47 -45.35 -6.23
N GLY A 15 -65.33 -46.68 -6.24
CA GLY A 15 -64.06 -47.37 -6.04
C GLY A 15 -63.02 -47.06 -7.12
N ALA A 16 -63.44 -47.04 -8.40
CA ALA A 16 -62.58 -46.68 -9.51
C ALA A 16 -62.12 -45.20 -9.44
N LEU A 17 -63.04 -44.27 -9.15
CA LEU A 17 -62.73 -42.85 -8.96
C LEU A 17 -61.76 -42.65 -7.78
N ALA A 18 -62.01 -43.28 -6.63
CA ALA A 18 -61.11 -43.23 -5.49
C ALA A 18 -59.71 -43.76 -5.85
N GLY A 19 -59.62 -44.88 -6.58
CA GLY A 19 -58.35 -45.44 -7.06
C GLY A 19 -57.58 -44.47 -7.96
N THR A 20 -58.25 -43.79 -8.89
CA THR A 20 -57.59 -42.79 -9.78
C THR A 20 -57.11 -41.55 -9.02
N ILE A 21 -57.87 -41.09 -8.02
CA ILE A 21 -57.50 -39.96 -7.16
C ILE A 21 -56.30 -40.34 -6.29
N THR A 22 -56.31 -41.52 -5.67
CA THR A 22 -55.18 -42.02 -4.88
C THR A 22 -53.93 -42.18 -5.74
N LEU A 23 -54.04 -42.77 -6.94
CA LEU A 23 -52.90 -42.93 -7.85
C LEU A 23 -52.32 -41.57 -8.29
N SER A 24 -53.18 -40.61 -8.61
CA SER A 24 -52.78 -39.24 -8.97
C SER A 24 -52.10 -38.52 -7.78
N GLY A 25 -52.60 -38.74 -6.56
CA GLY A 25 -52.00 -38.23 -5.34
C GLY A 25 -50.60 -38.82 -5.06
N VAL A 26 -50.40 -40.11 -5.33
CA VAL A 26 -49.08 -40.77 -5.21
C VAL A 26 -48.09 -40.18 -6.23
N ILE A 27 -48.50 -40.04 -7.50
CA ILE A 27 -47.64 -39.44 -8.55
C ILE A 27 -47.26 -38.01 -8.19
N PHE A 28 -48.23 -37.21 -7.74
CA PHE A 28 -47.99 -35.84 -7.30
C PHE A 28 -47.07 -35.76 -6.08
N GLY A 29 -47.25 -36.66 -5.09
CA GLY A 29 -46.39 -36.77 -3.91
C GLY A 29 -44.94 -37.10 -4.27
N VAL A 30 -44.71 -38.02 -5.21
CA VAL A 30 -43.37 -38.36 -5.71
C VAL A 30 -42.73 -37.17 -6.43
N LEU A 31 -43.49 -36.48 -7.30
CA LEU A 31 -43.03 -35.27 -7.99
C LEU A 31 -42.65 -34.15 -7.01
N MET A 32 -43.45 -33.93 -5.97
CA MET A 32 -43.18 -32.93 -4.95
C MET A 32 -41.98 -33.29 -4.08
N ASN A 33 -41.81 -34.55 -3.69
CA ASN A 33 -40.62 -35.01 -2.96
C ASN A 33 -39.35 -34.84 -3.79
N TYR A 34 -39.41 -35.13 -5.10
CA TYR A 34 -38.27 -34.90 -6.00
C TYR A 34 -37.91 -33.41 -6.10
N ARG A 35 -38.91 -32.53 -6.21
CA ARG A 35 -38.71 -31.07 -6.21
C ARG A 35 -38.14 -30.57 -4.88
N ALA A 36 -38.66 -31.04 -3.76
CA ALA A 36 -38.16 -30.69 -2.43
C ALA A 36 -36.71 -31.14 -2.22
N ALA A 37 -36.36 -32.36 -2.65
CA ALA A 37 -34.98 -32.87 -2.60
C ALA A 37 -34.04 -32.04 -3.48
N ARG A 38 -34.48 -31.65 -4.68
CA ARG A 38 -33.69 -30.78 -5.56
C ARG A 38 -33.46 -29.39 -4.97
N LEU A 39 -34.52 -28.76 -4.44
CA LEU A 39 -34.42 -27.47 -3.76
C LEU A 39 -33.48 -27.54 -2.55
N LYS A 40 -33.52 -28.63 -1.78
CA LYS A 40 -32.60 -28.85 -0.66
C LYS A 40 -31.14 -28.90 -1.13
N LEU A 41 -30.84 -29.66 -2.18
CA LEU A 41 -29.49 -29.74 -2.75
C LEU A 41 -29.00 -28.38 -3.30
N ASP A 42 -29.88 -27.63 -3.96
CA ASP A 42 -29.54 -26.31 -4.49
C ASP A 42 -29.29 -25.30 -3.34
N LEU A 43 -30.05 -25.39 -2.24
CA LEU A 43 -29.85 -24.59 -1.04
C LEU A 43 -28.55 -24.94 -0.32
N GLU A 44 -28.22 -26.23 -0.20
CA GLU A 44 -26.93 -26.69 0.35
C GLU A 44 -25.76 -26.18 -0.51
N ARG A 45 -25.86 -26.24 -1.84
CA ARG A 45 -24.84 -25.68 -2.76
C ARG A 45 -24.70 -24.17 -2.61
N ALA A 46 -25.82 -23.44 -2.53
CA ALA A 46 -25.79 -22.00 -2.33
C ALA A 46 -25.20 -21.62 -0.96
N SER A 47 -25.52 -22.38 0.09
CA SER A 47 -24.97 -22.19 1.43
C SER A 47 -23.46 -22.43 1.47
N ASN A 48 -22.97 -23.49 0.83
CA ASN A 48 -21.53 -23.77 0.72
C ASN A 48 -20.80 -22.66 -0.04
N LYS A 49 -21.36 -22.19 -1.16
CA LYS A 49 -20.80 -21.08 -1.94
C LYS A 49 -20.77 -19.77 -1.14
N LEU A 50 -21.80 -19.50 -0.34
CA LEU A 50 -21.84 -18.31 0.53
C LEU A 50 -20.80 -18.41 1.65
N SER A 51 -20.58 -19.60 2.21
CA SER A 51 -19.53 -19.85 3.19
C SER A 51 -18.13 -19.63 2.60
N GLU A 52 -17.90 -20.11 1.38
CA GLU A 52 -16.64 -19.91 0.65
C GLU A 52 -16.37 -18.42 0.37
N LEU A 53 -17.38 -17.69 -0.14
CA LEU A 53 -17.26 -16.24 -0.38
C LEU A 53 -17.01 -15.47 0.91
N LYS A 54 -17.65 -15.86 2.02
CA LYS A 54 -17.40 -15.26 3.33
C LYS A 54 -15.96 -15.50 3.77
N PHE A 55 -15.45 -16.72 3.63
CA PHE A 55 -14.06 -17.06 3.95
C PHE A 55 -13.06 -16.23 3.12
N GLN A 56 -13.28 -16.13 1.80
CA GLN A 56 -12.47 -15.28 0.92
C GLN A 56 -12.55 -13.79 1.30
N SER A 57 -13.74 -13.30 1.67
CA SER A 57 -13.93 -11.94 2.16
C SER A 57 -13.17 -11.69 3.46
N ASP A 58 -13.19 -12.63 4.41
CA ASP A 58 -12.48 -12.51 5.68
C ASP A 58 -10.95 -12.56 5.46
N GLU A 59 -10.49 -13.40 4.53
CA GLU A 59 -9.07 -13.49 4.17
C GLU A 59 -8.57 -12.21 3.48
N THR A 60 -9.31 -11.69 2.50
CA THR A 60 -8.99 -10.41 1.84
C THR A 60 -9.04 -9.23 2.81
N HIS A 61 -10.00 -9.22 3.75
CA HIS A 61 -10.06 -8.19 4.78
C HIS A 61 -8.83 -8.24 5.71
N LYS A 62 -8.40 -9.43 6.14
CA LYS A 62 -7.16 -9.59 6.91
C LYS A 62 -5.94 -9.11 6.14
N GLN A 63 -5.83 -9.47 4.86
CA GLN A 63 -4.72 -9.02 4.01
C GLN A 63 -4.72 -7.49 3.86
N ALA A 64 -5.90 -6.87 3.70
CA ALA A 64 -6.03 -5.42 3.63
C ALA A 64 -5.60 -4.73 4.94
N ILE A 65 -5.99 -5.26 6.10
CA ILE A 65 -5.55 -4.75 7.41
C ILE A 65 -4.03 -4.84 7.54
N MET A 66 -3.44 -6.01 7.23
CA MET A 66 -1.98 -6.18 7.29
C MET A 66 -1.24 -5.23 6.35
N ALA A 67 -1.79 -4.97 5.16
CA ALA A 67 -1.23 -4.00 4.23
C ALA A 67 -1.28 -2.56 4.79
N ILE A 68 -2.38 -2.17 5.42
CA ILE A 68 -2.54 -0.86 6.07
C ILE A 68 -1.56 -0.71 7.24
N GLU A 69 -1.45 -1.71 8.12
CA GLU A 69 -0.53 -1.69 9.24
C GLU A 69 0.93 -1.56 8.77
N LYS A 70 1.32 -2.34 7.76
CA LYS A 70 2.64 -2.26 7.15
C LYS A 70 2.89 -0.88 6.55
N SER A 71 1.92 -0.33 5.81
CA SER A 71 2.00 1.03 5.25
C SER A 71 2.18 2.08 6.33
N ASN A 72 1.40 2.03 7.42
CA ASN A 72 1.51 2.97 8.53
C ASN A 72 2.86 2.88 9.25
N SER A 73 3.38 1.66 9.47
CA SER A 73 4.71 1.48 10.06
C SER A 73 5.82 2.04 9.18
N MET A 74 5.71 1.87 7.86
CA MET A 74 6.68 2.39 6.89
C MET A 74 6.61 3.92 6.81
N ALA A 75 5.40 4.47 6.79
CA ALA A 75 5.18 5.91 6.79
C ALA A 75 5.78 6.58 8.03
N LYS A 76 5.62 5.96 9.20
CA LYS A 76 6.25 6.42 10.44
C LYS A 76 7.78 6.37 10.34
N LEU A 77 8.35 5.27 9.88
CA LEU A 77 9.80 5.13 9.73
C LEU A 77 10.38 6.19 8.79
N ILE A 78 9.72 6.45 7.65
CA ILE A 78 10.17 7.47 6.70
C ILE A 78 10.01 8.88 7.29
N ALA A 79 8.94 9.15 8.04
CA ALA A 79 8.77 10.43 8.73
C ALA A 79 9.87 10.69 9.76
N ASP A 80 10.27 9.67 10.51
CA ASP A 80 11.37 9.72 11.47
C ASP A 80 12.73 9.93 10.75
N GLU A 81 12.96 9.27 9.61
CA GLU A 81 14.13 9.49 8.76
C GLU A 81 14.19 10.92 8.21
N LEU A 82 13.07 11.44 7.68
CA LEU A 82 12.97 12.80 7.14
C LEU A 82 13.22 13.85 8.21
N THR A 83 12.70 13.64 9.42
CA THR A 83 12.96 14.51 10.57
C THR A 83 14.45 14.51 10.92
N SER A 84 15.07 13.33 10.92
CA SER A 84 16.51 13.17 11.18
C SER A 84 17.37 13.85 10.11
N ILE A 85 17.01 13.72 8.83
CA ILE A 85 17.67 14.40 7.71
C ILE A 85 17.57 15.91 7.87
N ARG A 86 16.37 16.42 8.18
CA ARG A 86 16.13 17.85 8.37
C ARG A 86 16.98 18.41 9.51
N ASP A 87 17.01 17.72 10.65
CA ASP A 87 17.74 18.17 11.82
C ASP A 87 19.26 18.10 11.60
N ALA A 88 19.76 17.05 10.96
CA ALA A 88 21.18 16.92 10.58
C ALA A 88 21.60 18.01 9.57
N ALA A 89 20.81 18.21 8.52
CA ALA A 89 21.08 19.25 7.54
C ALA A 89 21.03 20.66 8.15
N SER A 90 20.09 20.93 9.05
CA SER A 90 20.02 22.22 9.76
C SER A 90 21.28 22.48 10.57
N ARG A 91 21.80 21.49 11.30
CA ARG A 91 23.05 21.64 12.08
C ARG A 91 24.25 21.91 11.18
N LEU A 92 24.38 21.15 10.10
CA LEU A 92 25.46 21.30 9.13
C LEU A 92 25.42 22.67 8.44
N LEU A 93 24.26 23.05 7.88
CA LEU A 93 24.10 24.31 7.15
C LEU A 93 24.27 25.52 8.07
N SER A 94 23.70 25.50 9.28
CA SER A 94 23.89 26.57 10.25
C SER A 94 25.37 26.77 10.60
N ALA A 95 26.13 25.69 10.82
CA ALA A 95 27.56 25.78 11.09
C ALA A 95 28.34 26.40 9.92
N LEU A 96 28.03 25.99 8.68
CA LEU A 96 28.65 26.53 7.48
C LEU A 96 28.26 28.00 7.24
N GLU A 97 27.05 28.41 7.58
CA GLU A 97 26.57 29.79 7.42
C GLU A 97 27.22 30.76 8.42
N ILE A 98 27.43 30.32 9.66
CA ILE A 98 28.17 31.09 10.67
C ILE A 98 29.62 31.33 10.18
N LEU A 99 30.28 30.27 9.68
CA LEU A 99 31.60 30.38 9.06
C LEU A 99 31.59 31.29 7.82
N ALA A 100 30.59 31.18 6.95
CA ALA A 100 30.43 32.03 5.76
C ALA A 100 30.22 33.50 6.09
N SER A 101 29.72 33.78 7.30
CA SER A 101 29.53 35.12 7.84
C SER A 101 30.79 35.66 8.54
N GLY A 102 31.92 34.93 8.49
CA GLY A 102 33.19 35.33 9.09
C GLY A 102 33.28 35.12 10.60
N HIS A 103 32.32 34.40 11.20
CA HIS A 103 32.30 34.15 12.64
C HIS A 103 32.98 32.81 12.96
N GLN A 104 33.64 32.76 14.12
CA GLN A 104 34.17 31.50 14.63
C GLN A 104 33.03 30.66 15.23
N ILE A 105 33.06 29.36 14.97
CA ILE A 105 32.17 28.37 15.58
C ILE A 105 32.90 27.61 16.68
N SER A 106 32.16 27.18 17.71
CA SER A 106 32.71 26.36 18.79
C SER A 106 33.16 24.98 18.27
N GLU A 107 34.14 24.37 18.95
CA GLU A 107 34.58 23.00 18.61
C GLU A 107 33.45 21.98 18.74
N GLN A 108 32.54 22.17 19.71
CA GLN A 108 31.37 21.31 19.84
C GLN A 108 30.46 21.40 18.61
N THR A 109 30.20 22.61 18.12
CA THR A 109 29.39 22.84 16.91
C THR A 109 30.05 22.23 15.67
N LYS A 110 31.38 22.31 15.55
CA LYS A 110 32.12 21.64 14.46
C LYS A 110 31.91 20.13 14.48
N ILE A 111 32.10 19.49 15.64
CA ILE A 111 31.95 18.04 15.80
C ILE A 111 30.51 17.61 15.44
N GLU A 112 29.51 18.34 15.90
CA GLU A 112 28.10 18.07 15.60
C GLU A 112 27.79 18.23 14.11
N ALA A 113 28.34 19.25 13.44
CA ALA A 113 28.19 19.46 12.01
C ALA A 113 28.87 18.35 11.19
N ILE A 114 30.09 17.94 11.57
CA ILE A 114 30.80 16.82 10.91
C ILE A 114 30.02 15.51 11.07
N ARG A 115 29.54 15.20 12.28
CA ARG A 115 28.68 14.03 12.51
C ARG A 115 27.41 14.08 11.67
N SER A 116 26.82 15.25 11.52
CA SER A 116 25.63 15.45 10.69
C SER A 116 25.95 15.25 9.20
N ALA A 117 27.10 15.69 8.72
CA ALA A 117 27.56 15.44 7.36
C ALA A 117 27.79 13.93 7.11
N SER A 118 28.42 13.23 8.05
CA SER A 118 28.60 11.77 7.97
C SER A 118 27.27 11.01 8.01
N PHE A 119 26.29 11.49 8.78
CA PHE A 119 24.96 10.88 8.77
C PHE A 119 24.28 11.05 7.41
N LEU A 120 24.33 12.25 6.81
CA LEU A 120 23.74 12.51 5.50
C LEU A 120 24.39 11.69 4.38
N SER A 121 25.70 11.41 4.47
CA SER A 121 26.40 10.60 3.45
C SER A 121 25.97 9.12 3.45
N LEU A 122 25.52 8.59 4.59
CA LEU A 122 25.00 7.22 4.70
C LEU A 122 23.62 7.05 4.03
N LEU A 123 22.90 8.15 3.81
CA LEU A 123 21.55 8.14 3.25
C LEU A 123 21.53 8.35 1.73
N LEU A 124 22.70 8.45 1.10
CA LEU A 124 22.81 8.69 -0.34
C LEU A 124 22.31 7.49 -1.14
N PRO A 125 21.42 7.69 -2.14
CA PRO A 125 20.97 6.62 -2.99
C PRO A 125 22.15 6.04 -3.79
N PRO A 126 22.31 4.71 -3.84
CA PRO A 126 23.42 4.07 -4.52
C PRO A 126 23.39 4.35 -6.03
N ASN A 127 24.57 4.44 -6.65
CA ASN A 127 24.77 4.51 -8.10
C ASN A 127 24.03 5.65 -8.84
N SER A 128 24.06 6.86 -8.28
CA SER A 128 23.48 8.05 -8.91
C SER A 128 24.51 9.18 -9.07
N THR A 129 24.36 10.01 -10.10
CA THR A 129 25.12 11.27 -10.23
C THR A 129 24.90 12.18 -9.02
N PHE A 130 23.70 12.11 -8.44
CA PHE A 130 23.34 12.79 -7.20
C PHE A 130 24.21 12.37 -6.00
N LYS A 131 24.57 11.08 -5.88
CA LYS A 131 25.49 10.59 -4.85
C LYS A 131 26.86 11.24 -4.97
N GLU A 132 27.39 11.36 -6.18
CA GLU A 132 28.69 12.00 -6.42
C GLU A 132 28.61 13.50 -6.10
N GLU A 133 27.57 14.19 -6.54
CA GLU A 133 27.36 15.63 -6.28
C GLU A 133 27.22 15.95 -4.79
N LEU A 134 26.33 15.25 -4.08
CA LEU A 134 26.12 15.49 -2.65
C LEU A 134 27.28 14.95 -1.81
N GLY A 135 27.89 13.82 -2.20
CA GLY A 135 29.08 13.28 -1.55
C GLY A 135 30.24 14.27 -1.58
N ASN A 136 30.58 14.79 -2.77
CA ASN A 136 31.60 15.83 -2.93
C ASN A 136 31.29 17.07 -2.09
N GLN A 137 30.01 17.45 -2.00
CA GLN A 137 29.63 18.60 -1.19
C GLN A 137 29.79 18.34 0.31
N LEU A 138 29.45 17.14 0.78
CA LEU A 138 29.59 16.76 2.19
C LEU A 138 31.08 16.71 2.58
N ASP A 139 31.93 16.20 1.70
CA ASP A 139 33.38 16.13 1.91
C ASP A 139 34.00 17.53 1.97
N VAL A 140 33.65 18.41 1.02
CA VAL A 140 34.11 19.80 1.03
C VAL A 140 33.61 20.54 2.28
N SER A 141 32.39 20.25 2.74
CA SER A 141 31.87 20.80 4.01
C SER A 141 32.70 20.36 5.21
N GLY A 142 33.11 19.09 5.24
CA GLY A 142 34.04 18.57 6.25
C GLY A 142 35.37 19.29 6.23
N MET A 143 35.95 19.52 5.05
CA MET A 143 37.20 20.27 4.89
C MET A 143 37.10 21.72 5.39
N ILE A 144 36.00 22.41 5.06
CA ILE A 144 35.72 23.78 5.52
C ILE A 144 35.63 23.83 7.06
N LEU A 145 34.89 22.89 7.66
CA LEU A 145 34.72 22.84 9.12
C LEU A 145 36.03 22.57 9.86
N LEU A 146 36.98 21.88 9.22
CA LEU A 146 38.33 21.63 9.72
C LEU A 146 39.29 22.82 9.49
N GLY A 147 38.83 23.90 8.87
CA GLY A 147 39.62 25.12 8.64
C GLY A 147 40.51 25.05 7.40
N ILE A 148 40.25 24.13 6.46
CA ILE A 148 40.91 24.10 5.16
C ILE A 148 40.26 25.17 4.29
N ASP A 149 41.04 26.20 3.93
CA ASP A 149 40.55 27.39 3.25
C ASP A 149 40.04 27.04 1.85
N GLN A 150 38.80 27.43 1.55
CA GLN A 150 38.10 27.13 0.30
C GLN A 150 37.52 28.44 -0.26
N PRO A 151 37.99 28.91 -1.42
CA PRO A 151 37.32 29.99 -2.12
C PRO A 151 35.91 29.52 -2.52
N GLU A 152 34.90 30.36 -2.33
CA GLU A 152 33.48 30.12 -2.69
C GLU A 152 32.57 29.38 -1.68
N LEU A 153 32.81 29.50 -0.37
CA LEU A 153 31.94 28.94 0.69
C LEU A 153 30.43 29.24 0.52
N LYS A 154 30.05 30.45 0.09
CA LYS A 154 28.63 30.81 -0.12
C LYS A 154 27.96 30.01 -1.24
N LYS A 155 28.68 29.76 -2.33
CA LYS A 155 28.18 28.96 -3.46
C LYS A 155 28.04 27.49 -3.05
N HIS A 156 28.99 27.01 -2.26
CA HIS A 156 28.96 25.69 -1.66
C HIS A 156 27.74 25.47 -0.75
N VAL A 157 27.46 26.41 0.17
CA VAL A 157 26.25 26.37 1.03
C VAL A 157 24.97 26.33 0.20
N THR A 158 24.91 27.12 -0.88
CA THR A 158 23.74 27.15 -1.77
C THR A 158 23.54 25.82 -2.49
N ALA A 159 24.63 25.24 -3.02
CA ALA A 159 24.60 23.96 -3.71
C ALA A 159 24.24 22.79 -2.75
N MET A 160 24.76 22.84 -1.52
CA MET A 160 24.42 21.91 -0.44
C MET A 160 22.94 21.96 -0.09
N ARG A 161 22.36 23.15 0.08
CA ARG A 161 20.91 23.30 0.33
C ARG A 161 20.07 22.63 -0.76
N MET A 162 20.43 22.83 -2.02
CA MET A 162 19.72 22.22 -3.16
C MET A 162 19.84 20.70 -3.16
N ASN A 163 21.02 20.15 -2.85
CA ASN A 163 21.21 18.71 -2.83
C ASN A 163 20.61 18.04 -1.60
N VAL A 164 20.63 18.67 -0.43
CA VAL A 164 19.84 18.21 0.73
C VAL A 164 18.35 18.19 0.40
N TRP A 165 17.83 19.22 -0.29
CA TRP A 165 16.44 19.22 -0.74
C TRP A 165 16.14 18.03 -1.65
N ARG A 166 17.03 17.72 -2.60
CA ARG A 166 16.89 16.54 -3.48
C ARG A 166 16.90 15.23 -2.70
N LEU A 167 17.70 15.11 -1.64
CA LEU A 167 17.71 13.95 -0.75
C LEU A 167 16.35 13.79 -0.04
N VAL A 168 15.80 14.88 0.49
CA VAL A 168 14.46 14.91 1.11
C VAL A 168 13.39 14.49 0.11
N ASN A 169 13.42 15.01 -1.11
CA ASN A 169 12.48 14.64 -2.16
C ASN A 169 12.60 13.15 -2.55
N ALA A 170 13.81 12.62 -2.68
CA ALA A 170 14.00 11.20 -2.98
C ALA A 170 13.35 10.31 -1.91
N LYS A 171 13.54 10.64 -0.63
CA LYS A 171 12.92 9.93 0.50
C LYS A 171 11.39 10.10 0.57
N MET A 172 10.87 11.26 0.18
CA MET A 172 9.43 11.48 0.05
C MET A 172 8.81 10.67 -1.11
N ASN A 173 9.52 10.51 -2.22
CA ASN A 173 9.06 9.68 -3.33
C ASN A 173 9.03 8.19 -2.96
N ASP A 174 10.01 7.73 -2.17
CA ASP A 174 9.99 6.38 -1.60
C ASP A 174 8.72 6.16 -0.75
N LEU A 175 8.29 7.16 0.03
CA LEU A 175 7.04 7.09 0.80
C LEU A 175 5.81 6.98 -0.10
N ALA A 176 5.73 7.77 -1.17
CA ALA A 176 4.61 7.73 -2.10
C ALA A 176 4.48 6.35 -2.78
N ALA A 177 5.61 5.75 -3.17
CA ALA A 177 5.66 4.42 -3.77
C ALA A 177 5.16 3.31 -2.82
N HIS A 178 5.40 3.43 -1.52
CA HIS A 178 5.05 2.40 -0.53
C HIS A 178 3.67 2.56 0.11
N SER A 179 3.12 3.78 0.11
CA SER A 179 1.82 4.09 0.75
C SER A 179 0.63 4.03 -0.22
N GLY A 180 0.86 3.82 -1.52
CA GLY A 180 -0.19 3.93 -2.54
C GLY A 180 -0.72 5.36 -2.71
N TYR A 181 0.01 6.36 -2.18
CA TYR A 181 -0.32 7.77 -2.35
C TYR A 181 -0.09 8.16 -3.81
N LYS A 182 -1.17 8.22 -4.59
CA LYS A 182 -1.11 8.70 -5.97
C LYS A 182 -0.79 10.18 -5.97
N GLU A 183 0.33 10.47 -6.60
CA GLU A 183 0.94 11.76 -6.96
C GLU A 183 0.03 12.58 -7.89
N GLY A 184 -1.21 12.86 -7.46
CA GLY A 184 -2.17 13.73 -8.16
C GLY A 184 -2.19 15.17 -7.66
N SER A 185 -1.33 15.51 -6.69
CA SER A 185 -1.24 16.86 -6.09
C SER A 185 0.11 17.55 -6.27
N LEU A 186 1.05 16.91 -6.99
CA LEU A 186 2.39 17.46 -7.29
C LEU A 186 2.59 17.71 -8.80
N GLU A 187 1.56 18.18 -9.50
CA GLU A 187 1.63 18.61 -10.91
C GLU A 187 2.57 19.82 -11.17
N ASN A 188 3.52 20.14 -10.29
CA ASN A 188 4.40 21.31 -10.46
C ASN A 188 5.90 21.07 -10.18
N LEU A 189 6.39 19.83 -10.29
CA LEU A 189 7.84 19.54 -10.17
C LEU A 189 8.52 19.06 -11.47
N SER A 190 7.84 19.14 -12.61
CA SER A 190 8.47 18.90 -13.92
C SER A 190 9.16 20.17 -14.47
N PRO A 191 10.42 20.38 -14.07
CA PRO A 191 11.47 20.64 -15.08
C PRO A 191 12.59 19.59 -15.07
N TYR A 192 12.62 18.67 -14.10
CA TYR A 192 13.79 17.82 -13.85
C TYR A 192 13.52 16.30 -13.85
N ALA A 193 12.41 15.87 -14.45
CA ALA A 193 12.25 14.44 -14.75
C ALA A 193 13.43 13.98 -15.61
N ALA A 194 14.16 12.97 -15.14
CA ALA A 194 15.30 12.42 -15.85
C ALA A 194 14.85 12.00 -17.25
N LYS A 195 15.42 12.62 -18.30
CA LYS A 195 15.28 12.10 -19.66
C LYS A 195 15.93 10.71 -19.66
N HIS A 196 15.12 9.67 -19.75
CA HIS A 196 15.62 8.35 -20.10
C HIS A 196 16.41 8.48 -21.40
N VAL A 197 17.71 8.25 -21.33
CA VAL A 197 18.55 8.05 -22.51
C VAL A 197 18.24 6.64 -23.01
N VAL A 198 17.89 6.57 -24.30
CA VAL A 198 17.45 5.39 -25.06
C VAL A 198 18.45 4.24 -24.98
#